data_AF-A0A659XXY3-F1
#
_entry.id   AF-A0A659XXY3-F1
#
_cell.length_a   1.000
_cell.length_b   1.000
_cell.length_c   1.000
_cell.angle_alpha   90.00
_cell.angle_beta   90.00
_cell.angle_gamma   90.00
#
_symmetry.space_group_name_H-M   'P 1'
#
loop_
_entity.id
_entity.type
_entity.pdbx_description
1 polymer ?
#
loop_
_entity_poly.entity_id
_entity_poly.type
_entity_poly.pdbx_seq_one_letter_code
_entity_poly.pdbx_strand_id
1 'polypeptide(L)'
;AFSVHLLTASGSFLAFLSLVAASEGRWTAMFWWLGLALFVDGIDGPIARKLEVKEILPTWSGELLDNIIDYVTYVLIPAFALYQ
;
A
#
# COMPACT_ATOMS: atom_id res chain seq x y z
N ALA A 1 1.88 -10.17 -15.45
CA ALA A 1 2.21 -10.79 -14.14
C ALA A 1 3.30 -10.01 -13.40
N PHE A 2 4.53 -9.90 -13.92
CA PHE A 2 5.65 -9.20 -13.23
C PHE A 2 5.41 -7.71 -12.94
N SER A 3 4.76 -6.98 -13.85
CA SER A 3 4.48 -5.54 -13.67
C SER A 3 3.50 -5.23 -12.55
N VAL A 4 2.60 -6.16 -12.20
CA VAL A 4 1.64 -5.98 -11.10
C VAL A 4 2.36 -6.14 -9.76
N HIS A 5 3.32 -7.06 -9.66
CA HIS A 5 4.15 -7.21 -8.46
C HIS A 5 5.03 -5.98 -8.20
N LEU A 6 5.52 -5.31 -9.24
CA LEU A 6 6.27 -4.05 -9.12
C LEU A 6 5.39 -2.90 -8.62
N LEU A 7 4.13 -2.86 -9.04
CA LEU A 7 3.15 -1.82 -8.65
C LEU A 7 2.73 -1.99 -7.19
N THR A 8 2.34 -3.20 -6.78
CA THR A 8 1.94 -3.46 -5.39
C THR A 8 3.13 -3.44 -4.42
N ALA A 9 4.33 -3.84 -4.87
CA ALA A 9 5.56 -3.62 -4.10
C ALA A 9 5.86 -2.13 -3.93
N SER A 10 5.50 -1.29 -4.90
CA SER A 10 5.69 0.16 -4.76
C SER A 10 4.75 0.77 -3.71
N GLY A 11 3.46 0.37 -3.67
CA GLY A 11 2.52 0.80 -2.64
C GLY A 11 2.95 0.42 -1.22
N SER A 12 3.34 -0.84 -1.02
CA SER A 12 3.85 -1.31 0.28
C SER A 12 5.17 -0.66 0.70
N PHE A 13 6.07 -0.37 -0.25
CA PHE A 13 7.30 0.38 0.02
C PHE A 13 7.01 1.83 0.45
N LEU A 14 6.05 2.49 -0.18
CA LEU A 14 5.62 3.84 0.19
C LEU A 14 4.98 3.88 1.58
N ALA A 15 4.14 2.90 1.90
CA ALA A 15 3.57 2.75 3.25
C ALA A 15 4.68 2.54 4.29
N PHE A 16 5.71 1.76 3.98
CA PHE A 16 6.88 1.59 4.83
C PHE A 16 7.64 2.92 5.06
N LEU A 17 7.88 3.71 4.01
CA LEU A 17 8.52 5.03 4.15
C LEU A 17 7.69 5.99 5.02
N SER A 18 6.36 5.91 4.94
CA SER A 18 5.47 6.67 5.81
C SER A 18 5.67 6.27 7.27
N LEU A 19 5.72 4.97 7.58
CA LEU A 19 5.94 4.48 8.93
C LEU A 19 7.30 4.91 9.49
N VAL A 20 8.37 4.86 8.68
CA VAL A 20 9.71 5.34 9.07
C VAL A 20 9.66 6.84 9.39
N ALA A 21 9.03 7.64 8.52
CA ALA A 21 8.89 9.08 8.75
C ALA A 21 8.09 9.40 10.03
N ALA A 22 7.04 8.64 10.32
CA ALA A 22 6.28 8.75 11.57
C ALA A 22 7.16 8.44 12.79
N SER A 23 7.99 7.39 12.70
CA SER A 23 8.86 6.96 13.81
C SER A 23 9.93 8.00 14.16
N GLU A 24 10.31 8.84 13.20
CA GLU A 24 11.27 9.93 13.37
C GLU A 24 10.59 11.28 13.66
N GLY A 25 9.26 11.30 13.88
CA GLY A 25 8.49 12.53 14.14
C GLY A 25 8.38 13.47 12.93
N ARG A 26 8.71 13.00 11.72
CA ARG A 26 8.66 13.78 10.48
C ARG A 26 7.24 13.75 9.89
N TRP A 27 6.29 14.35 10.58
CA TRP A 27 4.85 14.28 10.27
C TRP A 27 4.48 14.69 8.85
N THR A 28 5.04 15.77 8.33
CA THR A 28 4.78 16.22 6.96
C THR A 28 5.23 15.17 5.94
N ALA A 29 6.41 14.57 6.14
CA ALA A 29 6.91 13.52 5.24
C ALA A 29 6.08 12.24 5.37
N MET A 30 5.65 11.88 6.59
CA MET A 30 4.73 10.77 6.81
C MET A 30 3.45 10.94 5.98
N PHE A 31 2.76 12.09 6.08
CA PHE A 31 1.54 12.33 5.31
C PHE A 31 1.77 12.32 3.79
N TRP A 32 2.93 12.82 3.31
CA TRP A 32 3.28 12.72 1.89
C TRP A 32 3.43 11.28 1.42
N TRP A 33 4.18 10.46 2.17
CA TRP A 33 4.37 9.05 1.82
C TRP A 33 3.08 8.25 1.93
N LEU A 34 2.28 8.51 2.97
CA LEU A 34 0.96 7.89 3.15
C LEU A 34 0.01 8.25 1.99
N GLY A 35 -0.05 9.54 1.63
CA GLY A 35 -0.88 9.99 0.51
C GLY A 35 -0.46 9.36 -0.82
N LEU A 36 0.85 9.21 -1.07
CA LEU A 36 1.35 8.55 -2.26
C LEU A 36 1.04 7.04 -2.25
N ALA A 37 1.16 6.37 -1.10
CA ALA A 37 0.80 4.97 -0.94
C ALA A 37 -0.69 4.72 -1.25
N LEU A 38 -1.58 5.53 -0.67
CA LEU A 38 -3.02 5.49 -0.92
C LEU A 38 -3.37 5.79 -2.38
N PHE A 39 -2.63 6.70 -3.02
CA PHE A 39 -2.83 7.01 -4.43
C PHE A 39 -2.47 5.83 -5.33
N VAL A 40 -1.35 5.14 -5.07
CA VAL A 40 -0.94 3.93 -5.81
C VAL A 40 -1.96 2.82 -5.58
N ASP A 41 -2.33 2.56 -4.33
CA ASP A 41 -3.31 1.53 -3.97
C ASP A 41 -4.68 1.74 -4.64
N GLY A 42 -5.17 2.99 -4.62
CA GLY A 42 -6.42 3.36 -5.28
C GLY A 42 -6.40 3.25 -6.82
N ILE A 43 -5.21 3.24 -7.44
CA ILE A 43 -5.02 2.99 -8.87
C ILE A 43 -4.89 1.49 -9.16
N ASP A 44 -4.19 0.75 -8.30
CA ASP A 44 -3.87 -0.66 -8.47
C ASP A 44 -5.11 -1.55 -8.37
N GLY A 45 -6.03 -1.27 -7.43
CA GLY A 45 -7.27 -2.04 -7.26
C GLY A 45 -8.17 -2.06 -8.52
N PRO A 46 -8.49 -0.89 -9.13
CA PRO A 46 -9.25 -0.82 -10.39
C PRO A 46 -8.53 -1.46 -11.59
N ILE A 47 -7.20 -1.31 -11.67
CA ILE A 47 -6.40 -1.88 -12.78
C ILE A 47 -6.33 -3.40 -12.65
N ALA A 48 -6.10 -3.93 -11.45
CA ALA A 48 -6.08 -5.37 -11.18
C ALA A 48 -7.44 -6.02 -11.46
N ARG A 49 -8.55 -5.33 -11.16
CA ARG A 49 -9.91 -5.77 -11.51
C ARG A 49 -10.18 -5.76 -13.02
N LYS A 50 -9.65 -4.78 -13.76
CA LYS A 50 -9.82 -4.68 -15.23
C LYS A 50 -8.96 -5.67 -16.02
N LEU A 51 -7.87 -6.18 -15.44
CA LEU A 51 -6.93 -7.07 -16.12
C LEU A 51 -7.22 -8.56 -15.93
N GLU A 52 -8.35 -8.95 -15.35
CA GLU A 52 -8.74 -10.36 -15.14
C GLU A 52 -7.60 -11.25 -14.59
N VAL A 53 -6.77 -10.69 -13.69
CA VAL A 53 -5.57 -11.37 -13.15
C VAL A 53 -5.91 -12.69 -12.44
N LYS A 54 -7.20 -12.93 -12.14
CA LYS A 54 -7.73 -14.21 -11.64
C LYS A 54 -7.47 -15.40 -12.57
N GLU A 55 -7.28 -15.23 -13.88
CA GLU A 55 -7.00 -16.37 -14.76
C GLU A 55 -5.53 -16.83 -14.77
N ILE A 56 -4.58 -15.98 -14.35
CA ILE A 56 -3.14 -16.22 -14.64
C ILE A 56 -2.36 -16.75 -13.41
N LEU A 57 -2.81 -16.50 -12.17
CA LEU A 57 -2.10 -16.91 -10.95
C LEU A 57 -3.07 -17.40 -9.85
N PRO A 58 -3.56 -18.66 -9.92
CA PRO A 58 -4.57 -19.19 -8.99
C PRO A 58 -4.08 -19.34 -7.53
N THR A 59 -2.78 -19.26 -7.26
CA THR A 59 -2.19 -19.40 -5.91
C THR A 59 -1.76 -18.06 -5.30
N TRP A 60 -1.83 -16.96 -6.04
CA TRP A 60 -1.36 -15.65 -5.59
C TRP A 60 -2.56 -14.73 -5.38
N SER A 61 -2.99 -14.56 -4.14
CA SER A 61 -4.10 -13.68 -3.80
C SER A 61 -3.63 -12.23 -3.79
N GLY A 62 -3.67 -11.56 -4.93
CA GLY A 62 -3.53 -10.09 -5.00
C GLY A 62 -4.44 -9.39 -4.00
N GLU A 63 -5.62 -9.96 -3.75
CA GLU A 63 -6.59 -9.55 -2.73
C GLU A 63 -6.04 -9.59 -1.29
N LEU A 64 -5.21 -10.57 -0.92
CA LEU A 64 -4.60 -10.60 0.41
C LEU A 64 -3.55 -9.48 0.55
N LEU A 65 -2.77 -9.23 -0.50
CA LEU A 65 -1.77 -8.19 -0.49
C LEU A 65 -2.40 -6.79 -0.43
N ASP A 66 -3.50 -6.59 -1.17
CA ASP A 66 -4.38 -5.40 -1.10
C ASP A 66 -4.86 -5.18 0.34
N ASN A 67 -5.48 -6.21 0.94
CA ASN A 67 -5.96 -6.14 2.34
C ASN A 67 -4.84 -5.81 3.35
N ILE A 68 -3.61 -6.29 3.12
CA ILE A 68 -2.46 -5.97 3.98
C ILE A 68 -2.07 -4.49 3.83
N ILE A 69 -2.00 -3.98 2.59
CA ILE A 69 -1.67 -2.57 2.34
C ILE A 69 -2.77 -1.65 2.90
N ASP A 70 -4.03 -2.01 2.72
CA ASP A 70 -5.17 -1.32 3.32
C ASP A 70 -5.05 -1.25 4.84
N TYR A 71 -4.81 -2.38 5.50
CA TYR A 71 -4.64 -2.40 6.94
C TYR A 71 -3.48 -1.51 7.40
N VAL A 72 -2.35 -1.55 6.69
CA VAL A 72 -1.19 -0.73 7.04
C VAL A 72 -1.48 0.77 6.88
N THR A 73 -2.11 1.17 5.78
CA THR A 73 -2.32 2.58 5.43
C THR A 73 -3.50 3.21 6.19
N TYR A 74 -4.61 2.48 6.37
CA TYR A 74 -5.80 3.01 7.04
C TYR A 74 -5.80 2.81 8.55
N VAL A 75 -5.12 1.78 9.07
CA VAL A 75 -5.17 1.45 10.50
C VAL A 75 -3.83 1.66 11.16
N LEU A 76 -2.78 0.95 10.71
CA LEU A 76 -1.52 0.87 11.44
C LEU A 76 -0.79 2.22 11.49
N ILE A 77 -0.59 2.87 10.35
CA ILE A 77 0.13 4.15 10.28
C ILE A 77 -0.61 5.25 11.06
N PRO A 78 -1.93 5.47 10.88
CA PRO A 78 -2.67 6.45 11.69
C PRO A 78 -2.65 6.14 13.18
N ALA A 79 -2.83 4.88 13.58
CA ALA A 79 -2.78 4.50 14.99
C ALA A 79 -1.39 4.73 15.60
N PHE A 80 -0.33 4.40 14.87
CA PHE A 80 1.05 4.66 15.28
C PHE A 80 1.33 6.16 15.43
N ALA A 81 0.85 6.97 14.48
CA ALA A 81 1.00 8.42 14.51
C ALA A 81 0.24 9.08 15.68
N LEU A 82 -0.90 8.52 16.11
CA LEU A 82 -1.64 8.99 17.27
C LEU A 82 -1.02 8.58 18.61
N TYR A 83 -0.29 7.47 18.64
CA TYR A 83 0.36 6.95 19.85
C TYR A 83 1.64 7.72 20.21
N GLN A 84 2.41 8.13 19.19
CA GLN A 84 3.64 8.92 19.31
C GLN A 84 3.36 10.37 19.70
#